data_AF-Q05E52-F1
#
_entry.id   AF-Q05E52-F1
#
_cell.length_a   1.000
_cell.length_b   1.000
_cell.length_c   1.000
_cell.angle_alpha   90.00
_cell.angle_beta   90.00
_cell.angle_gamma   90.00
#
_symmetry.space_group_name_H-M   'P 1'
#
loop_
_entity.id
_entity.type
_entity.pdbx_description
1 polymer ?
#
loop_
_entity_poly.entity_id
_entity_poly.type
_entity_poly.pdbx_seq_one_letter_code
_entity_poly.pdbx_strand_id
1 'polypeptide(L)'
;MAALSPPKRVTLAFVHRETGSVHKKRQFEFRNEHRALIKMWAWVLSYMEEYPPKSYRLVAYIHEGPYPEFIARKLREWNIRVIEPSGKGIEVYK
;
A
#
# COMPACT_ATOMS: atom_id res chain seq x y z
N MET A 1 -32.52 0.92 -5.98
CA MET A 1 -31.21 1.21 -6.61
C MET A 1 -30.12 0.81 -5.64
N ALA A 2 -29.33 -0.24 -5.92
CA ALA A 2 -28.23 -0.63 -5.04
C ALA A 2 -27.12 0.42 -5.13
N ALA A 3 -26.78 1.06 -4.01
CA ALA A 3 -25.64 1.96 -3.94
C ALA A 3 -24.37 1.16 -4.27
N LEU A 4 -23.69 1.53 -5.35
CA LEU A 4 -22.41 0.94 -5.72
C LEU A 4 -21.44 1.13 -4.54
N SER A 5 -20.85 0.04 -4.04
CA SER A 5 -19.88 0.11 -2.96
C SER A 5 -18.80 1.16 -3.30
N PRO A 6 -18.42 2.01 -2.33
CA PRO A 6 -17.43 3.05 -2.56
C PRO A 6 -16.12 2.42 -3.07
N PRO A 7 -15.40 3.10 -3.99
CA PRO A 7 -14.18 2.57 -4.55
C PRO A 7 -13.13 2.40 -3.43
N LYS A 8 -12.47 1.24 -3.42
CA LYS A 8 -11.44 0.92 -2.43
C LYS A 8 -10.14 1.63 -2.79
N ARG A 9 -9.38 2.03 -1.77
CA ARG A 9 -8.15 2.80 -1.93
C ARG A 9 -6.99 2.20 -1.14
N VAL A 10 -5.85 2.04 -1.81
CA VAL A 10 -4.60 1.60 -1.17
C VAL A 10 -3.48 2.52 -1.60
N THR A 11 -2.68 2.99 -0.66
CA THR A 11 -1.49 3.81 -0.93
C THR A 11 -0.25 2.97 -0.67
N LEU A 12 0.62 2.81 -1.67
CA LEU A 12 1.94 2.23 -1.48
C LEU A 12 2.97 3.34 -1.30
N ALA A 13 3.94 3.13 -0.42
CA ALA A 13 5.01 4.07 -0.15
C ALA A 13 6.35 3.34 0.07
N PHE A 14 7.42 3.92 -0.48
CA PHE A 14 8.79 3.57 -0.15
C PHE A 14 9.28 4.47 0.99
N VAL A 15 9.66 3.82 2.09
CA VAL A 15 10.10 4.48 3.32
C VAL A 15 11.56 4.12 3.56
N HIS A 16 12.43 5.11 3.74
CA HIS A 16 13.83 4.86 4.07
C HIS A 16 13.94 4.24 5.47
N ARG A 17 14.71 3.16 5.61
CA ARG A 17 14.76 2.37 6.84
C ARG A 17 15.40 3.12 8.01
N GLU A 18 16.43 3.91 7.75
CA GLU A 18 17.17 4.61 8.80
C GLU A 18 16.50 5.92 9.23
N THR A 19 15.84 6.61 8.31
CA THR A 19 15.33 7.98 8.54
C THR A 19 13.81 8.04 8.64
N GLY A 20 13.10 6.94 8.38
CA GLY A 20 11.64 6.89 8.34
C GLY A 20 11.00 7.77 7.25
N SER A 21 11.80 8.37 6.37
CA SER A 21 11.33 9.34 5.38
C SER A 21 10.62 8.65 4.22
N VAL A 22 9.49 9.21 3.79
CA VAL A 22 8.75 8.71 2.62
C VAL A 22 9.31 9.36 1.35
N HIS A 23 9.95 8.57 0.49
CA HIS A 23 10.56 9.09 -0.74
C HIS A 23 9.60 9.06 -1.93
N LYS A 24 8.81 7.99 -2.03
CA LYS A 24 7.86 7.83 -3.12
C LYS A 24 6.59 7.20 -2.59
N LYS A 25 5.43 7.75 -2.96
CA LYS A 25 4.13 7.16 -2.65
C LYS A 25 3.19 7.26 -3.83
N ARG A 26 2.29 6.28 -3.96
CA ARG A 26 1.23 6.28 -4.96
C ARG A 26 -0.05 5.69 -4.40
N GLN A 27 -1.16 6.38 -4.61
CA GLN A 27 -2.49 5.89 -4.30
C GLN A 27 -3.08 5.14 -5.49
N PHE A 28 -3.73 4.02 -5.21
CA PHE A 28 -4.42 3.15 -6.14
C PHE A 28 -5.89 3.10 -5.75
N GLU A 29 -6.76 3.55 -6.66
CA GLU A 29 -8.20 3.39 -6.53
C GLU A 29 -8.66 2.20 -7.39
N PHE A 30 -9.50 1.34 -6.84
CA PHE A 30 -9.98 0.16 -7.56
C PHE A 30 -11.35 -0.32 -7.08
N ARG A 31 -12.07 -0.91 -8.04
CA ARG A 31 -13.26 -1.74 -7.79
C ARG A 31 -12.96 -3.24 -7.94
N ASN A 32 -11.90 -3.57 -8.69
CA ASN A 32 -11.43 -4.94 -8.92
C ASN A 32 -10.06 -5.13 -8.28
N GLU A 33 -9.98 -6.03 -7.31
CA GLU A 33 -8.80 -6.26 -6.47
C GLU A 33 -7.63 -6.90 -7.22
N HIS A 34 -7.90 -7.79 -8.18
CA HIS A 34 -6.85 -8.46 -8.97
C HIS A 34 -6.14 -7.45 -9.87
N ARG A 35 -6.89 -6.59 -10.57
CA ARG A 35 -6.30 -5.54 -11.40
C ARG A 35 -5.53 -4.53 -10.56
N ALA A 36 -5.97 -4.28 -9.33
CA ALA A 36 -5.24 -3.44 -8.39
C ALA A 36 -3.89 -4.05 -8.02
N LEU A 37 -3.85 -5.35 -7.67
CA LEU A 37 -2.62 -6.06 -7.33
C LEU A 37 -1.60 -6.03 -8.46
N ILE A 38 -2.02 -6.28 -9.70
CA ILE A 38 -1.13 -6.22 -10.86
C ILE A 38 -0.54 -4.81 -11.03
N LYS A 39 -1.38 -3.77 -10.92
CA LYS A 39 -0.93 -2.37 -11.03
C LYS A 39 0.02 -1.99 -9.89
N MET A 40 -0.28 -2.43 -8.68
CA MET A 40 0.56 -2.21 -7.50
C MET A 40 1.92 -2.89 -7.67
N TRP A 41 1.94 -4.16 -8.06
CA TRP A 41 3.17 -4.90 -8.26
C TRP A 41 4.04 -4.33 -9.38
N ALA A 42 3.44 -4.01 -10.54
CA ALA A 42 4.15 -3.38 -11.65
C ALA A 42 4.78 -2.04 -11.23
N TRP A 43 4.08 -1.26 -10.40
CA TRP A 43 4.62 -0.03 -9.84
C TRP A 43 5.79 -0.30 -8.89
N VAL A 44 5.70 -1.27 -7.97
CA VAL A 44 6.82 -1.63 -7.09
C VAL A 44 8.05 -2.02 -7.91
N LEU A 45 7.88 -2.91 -8.89
CA LEU A 45 8.98 -3.36 -9.76
C LEU A 45 9.64 -2.21 -10.50
N SER A 46 8.87 -1.24 -11.00
CA SER A 46 9.42 -0.07 -11.72
C SER A 46 10.34 0.83 -10.87
N TYR A 47 10.30 0.66 -9.54
CA TYR A 47 11.05 1.48 -8.58
C TYR A 47 12.04 0.66 -7.74
N MET A 48 12.19 -0.65 -7.99
CA MET A 48 13.09 -1.49 -7.19
C MET A 48 14.57 -1.15 -7.36
N GLU A 49 14.98 -0.69 -8.54
CA GLU A 49 16.36 -0.27 -8.80
C GLU A 49 16.70 1.06 -8.10
N GLU A 50 15.76 2.00 -8.09
CA GLU A 50 15.92 3.31 -7.44
C GLU A 50 15.80 3.23 -5.91
N TYR A 51 14.94 2.34 -5.40
CA TYR A 51 14.66 2.16 -3.98
C TYR A 51 14.92 0.72 -3.54
N PRO A 52 16.19 0.32 -3.38
CA PRO A 52 16.55 -1.05 -3.08
C PRO A 52 16.01 -1.49 -1.71
N PRO A 53 15.57 -2.75 -1.56
CA PRO A 53 14.97 -3.26 -0.33
C PRO A 53 15.93 -3.28 0.87
N LYS A 54 17.25 -3.14 0.65
CA LYS A 54 18.26 -3.03 1.71
C LYS A 54 18.14 -1.72 2.48
N SER A 55 17.90 -0.61 1.79
CA SER A 55 17.84 0.74 2.37
C SER A 55 16.40 1.23 2.56
N TYR A 56 15.47 0.69 1.78
CA TYR A 56 14.07 1.09 1.81
C TYR A 56 13.17 -0.06 2.26
N ARG A 57 12.02 0.29 2.81
CA ARG A 57 10.93 -0.61 3.14
C ARG A 57 9.69 -0.17 2.38
N LEU A 58 8.98 -1.14 1.78
CA LEU A 58 7.70 -0.86 1.19
C LEU A 58 6.58 -0.98 2.24
N VAL A 59 5.72 0.02 2.25
CA VAL A 59 4.59 0.15 3.17
C VAL A 59 3.32 0.36 2.37
N ALA A 60 2.23 -0.28 2.78
CA ALA A 60 0.90 -0.13 2.20
C ALA A 60 -0.06 0.44 3.24
N TYR A 61 -0.75 1.53 2.91
CA TYR A 61 -1.82 2.12 3.70
C TYR A 61 -3.15 1.79 3.05
N ILE A 62 -4.03 1.10 3.76
CA ILE A 62 -5.37 0.79 3.27
C ILE A 62 -6.30 1.90 3.78
N HIS A 63 -6.88 2.68 2.86
CA HIS A 63 -7.82 3.74 3.21
C HIS A 63 -9.26 3.20 3.19
N GLU A 64 -10.12 3.80 4.01
CA GLU A 64 -11.51 3.42 4.35
C GLU A 64 -12.32 2.69 3.26
N GLY A 65 -13.17 1.76 3.73
CA GLY A 65 -13.99 0.84 2.94
C GLY A 65 -13.96 -0.57 3.55
N PRO A 66 -14.76 -1.55 3.06
CA PRO A 66 -14.63 -2.93 3.53
C PRO A 66 -13.21 -3.40 3.26
N TYR A 67 -12.48 -3.65 4.35
CA TYR A 67 -11.07 -3.98 4.37
C TYR A 67 -10.79 -5.06 3.32
N PRO A 68 -9.98 -4.79 2.28
CA PRO A 68 -9.68 -5.76 1.24
C PRO A 68 -8.68 -6.78 1.77
N GLU A 69 -9.15 -7.70 2.63
CA GLU A 69 -8.36 -8.77 3.24
C GLU A 69 -7.52 -9.51 2.22
N PHE A 70 -8.08 -9.76 1.03
CA PHE A 70 -7.38 -10.39 -0.06
C PHE A 70 -6.13 -9.62 -0.49
N ILE A 71 -6.23 -8.30 -0.66
CA ILE A 71 -5.10 -7.44 -1.02
C ILE A 71 -4.11 -7.37 0.14
N ALA A 72 -4.59 -7.17 1.37
CA ALA A 72 -3.72 -7.13 2.55
C ALA A 72 -2.90 -8.42 2.68
N ARG A 73 -3.54 -9.58 2.50
CA ARG A 73 -2.88 -10.89 2.50
C ARG A 73 -1.81 -10.98 1.41
N LYS A 74 -2.13 -10.59 0.17
CA LYS A 74 -1.16 -10.62 -0.94
C LYS A 74 0.01 -9.66 -0.75
N LEU A 75 -0.23 -8.47 -0.21
CA LEU A 75 0.85 -7.53 0.12
C LEU A 75 1.77 -8.08 1.21
N ARG A 76 1.22 -8.74 2.25
CA ARG A 76 2.01 -9.42 3.28
C ARG A 76 2.84 -10.59 2.71
N GLU A 77 2.27 -11.38 1.80
CA GLU A 77 3.02 -12.43 1.07
C GLU A 77 4.22 -11.85 0.31
N TRP A 78 4.11 -10.62 -0.20
CA TRP A 78 5.20 -9.89 -0.86
C TRP A 78 6.16 -9.18 0.12
N ASN A 79 6.08 -9.48 1.41
CA ASN A 79 6.88 -8.87 2.48
C ASN A 79 6.67 -7.34 2.60
N ILE A 80 5.50 -6.84 2.17
CA ILE A 80 5.12 -5.43 2.25
C ILE A 80 4.43 -5.20 3.59
N ARG A 81 4.86 -4.17 4.33
CA ARG A 81 4.22 -3.83 5.61
C ARG A 81 2.88 -3.18 5.35
N VAL A 82 1.79 -3.85 5.72
CA VAL A 82 0.44 -3.27 5.65
C VAL A 82 0.15 -2.53 6.94
N ILE A 83 -0.20 -1.25 6.84
CA ILE A 83 -0.69 -0.40 7.93
C ILE A 83 -2.20 -0.32 7.77
N GLU A 84 -2.90 -0.90 8.75
CA GLU A 84 -4.35 -0.93 8.80
C GLU A 84 -4.89 0.38 9.38
N PRO A 85 -6.01 0.91 8.87
CA PRO A 85 -6.65 2.08 9.44
C PRO A 85 -7.40 1.66 10.73
N SER A 86 -6.66 1.42 11.82
CA SER A 86 -7.23 1.07 13.12
C SER A 86 -7.81 2.28 13.85
N GLY A 87 -8.60 3.14 13.19
CA GLY A 87 -9.26 4.30 13.82
C GLY A 87 -8.35 5.27 14.59
N LYS A 88 -7.04 5.10 14.51
CA LYS A 88 -6.02 5.92 15.14
C LYS A 88 -4.99 6.22 14.07
N GLY A 89 -4.84 7.52 13.85
CA GLY A 89 -4.02 8.08 12.81
C GLY A 89 -2.61 7.50 12.79
N ILE A 90 -2.04 7.55 11.62
CA ILE A 90 -0.66 7.27 11.27
C ILE A 90 0.27 7.83 12.36
N GLU A 91 0.77 6.99 13.26
CA GLU A 91 2.01 7.31 13.99
C GLU A 91 3.17 7.07 13.03
N VAL A 92 3.59 8.16 12.39
CA VAL A 92 4.90 8.26 11.79
C VAL A 92 5.89 8.20 12.96
N TYR A 93 6.51 7.05 13.18
CA TYR A 93 7.68 6.95 14.04
C TYR A 93 8.78 7.84 13.42
N LYS A 94 9.08 8.96 14.10
CA LYS A 94 10.29 9.75 13.92
C LYS A 94 11.48 9.02 14.52
#